data_AF-A0A679FFF7-F1
#
_entry.id   AF-A0A679FFF7-F1
#
_cell.length_a   1.000
_cell.length_b   1.000
_cell.length_c   1.000
_cell.angle_alpha   90.00
_cell.angle_beta   90.00
_cell.angle_gamma   90.00
#
_symmetry.space_group_name_H-M   'P 1'
#
loop_
_entity.id
_entity.type
_entity.pdbx_description
1 polymer ?
#
loop_
_entity_poly.entity_id
_entity_poly.type
_entity_poly.pdbx_seq_one_letter_code
_entity_poly.pdbx_strand_id
1 'polypeptide(L)'
;MARKTIAERIAQLDAQKKALQARQGKQERTEDTRRKVLLGALVLHRLENAADHEFSKRLGDWLRRELPGFLTRDSDKTLFADLLGHTEEKIAAPPPQETASADVSA
;
A
#
# COMPACT_ATOMS: atom_id res chain seq x y z
N MET A 1 52.22 21.31 18.73
CA MET A 1 51.10 20.65 18.01
C MET A 1 51.55 19.25 17.61
N ALA A 2 51.23 18.23 18.42
CA ALA A 2 51.60 16.84 18.13
C ALA A 2 50.94 16.42 16.81
N ARG A 3 51.75 16.05 15.81
CA ARG A 3 51.24 15.48 14.57
C ARG A 3 50.64 14.12 14.92
N LYS A 4 49.32 13.97 14.75
CA LYS A 4 48.66 12.66 14.82
C LYS A 4 49.42 11.67 13.95
N THR A 5 49.60 10.46 14.46
CA THR A 5 50.27 9.40 13.70
C THR A 5 49.45 9.08 12.45
N ILE A 6 50.10 8.54 11.42
CA ILE A 6 49.39 8.17 10.17
C ILE A 6 48.27 7.16 10.49
N ALA A 7 48.50 6.25 11.43
CA ALA A 7 47.50 5.29 11.90
C ALA A 7 46.26 5.97 12.52
N GLU A 8 46.44 6.98 13.37
CA GLU A 8 45.32 7.75 13.95
C GLU A 8 44.52 8.52 12.90
N ARG A 9 45.20 9.05 11.88
CA ARG A 9 44.53 9.72 10.75
C ARG A 9 43.72 8.75 9.90
N ILE A 10 44.26 7.56 9.62
CA ILE A 10 43.53 6.49 8.91
C ILE A 10 42.30 6.08 9.72
N ALA A 11 42.45 5.81 11.02
CA ALA A 11 41.33 5.44 11.88
C ALA A 11 40.24 6.54 11.94
N GLN A 12 40.66 7.82 11.97
CA GLN A 12 39.73 8.94 11.97
C GLN A 12 38.97 9.08 10.63
N LEU A 13 39.64 8.85 9.50
CA LEU A 13 39.00 8.87 8.18
C LEU A 13 38.04 7.69 7.99
N ASP A 14 38.41 6.50 8.45
CA ASP A 14 37.52 5.33 8.40
C ASP A 14 36.28 5.51 9.26
N ALA A 15 36.42 6.11 10.45
CA ALA A 15 35.28 6.45 11.30
C ALA A 15 34.34 7.45 10.63
N GLN A 16 34.88 8.49 9.97
CA GLN A 16 34.09 9.46 9.21
C GLN A 16 33.39 8.82 8.02
N LYS A 17 34.09 7.96 7.27
CA LYS A 17 33.51 7.22 6.14
C LYS A 17 32.33 6.37 6.59
N LYS A 18 32.49 5.59 7.67
CA LYS A 18 31.41 4.76 8.24
C LYS A 18 30.21 5.60 8.67
N ALA A 19 30.44 6.75 9.30
CA ALA A 19 29.37 7.66 9.71
C ALA A 19 28.59 8.23 8.50
N LEU A 20 29.30 8.64 7.44
CA LEU A 20 28.67 9.14 6.21
C LEU A 20 27.88 8.04 5.49
N GLN A 21 28.43 6.83 5.39
CA GLN A 21 27.72 5.67 4.81
C GLN A 21 26.46 5.32 5.59
N ALA A 22 26.52 5.32 6.93
CA ALA A 22 25.35 5.08 7.77
C ALA A 22 24.25 6.15 7.54
N ARG A 23 24.65 7.41 7.40
CA ARG A 23 23.72 8.51 7.11
C ARG A 23 23.12 8.40 5.72
N GLN A 24 23.91 7.96 4.73
CA GLN A 24 23.43 7.73 3.37
C GLN A 24 22.40 6.58 3.34
N GLY A 25 22.71 5.43 3.95
CA GLY A 25 21.78 4.30 4.01
C GLY A 25 20.49 4.61 4.81
N LYS A 26 20.50 5.59 5.72
CA LYS A 26 19.28 6.09 6.35
C LYS A 26 18.43 6.91 5.38
N GLN A 27 19.05 7.79 4.59
CA GLN A 27 18.36 8.61 3.60
C GLN A 27 17.74 7.73 2.50
N GLU A 28 18.50 6.78 1.96
CA GLU A 28 18.03 5.85 0.94
C GLU A 28 16.79 5.06 1.39
N ARG A 29 16.77 4.56 2.63
CA ARG A 29 15.59 3.88 3.19
C ARG A 29 14.40 4.82 3.38
N THR A 30 14.64 6.07 3.74
CA THR A 30 13.59 7.09 3.90
C THR A 30 12.97 7.43 2.56
N GLU A 31 13.80 7.64 1.54
CA GLU A 31 13.37 7.91 0.17
C GLU A 31 12.64 6.72 -0.45
N ASP A 32 13.15 5.50 -0.25
CA ASP A 32 12.52 4.28 -0.74
C ASP A 32 11.13 4.08 -0.11
N THR A 33 11.01 4.28 1.21
CA THR A 33 9.72 4.24 1.90
C THR A 33 8.76 5.30 1.34
N ARG A 34 9.24 6.54 1.16
CA ARG A 34 8.43 7.63 0.60
C ARG A 34 7.98 7.32 -0.83
N ARG A 35 8.87 6.79 -1.67
CA ARG A 35 8.55 6.41 -3.06
C ARG A 35 7.47 5.34 -3.11
N LYS A 36 7.60 4.29 -2.29
CA LYS A 36 6.61 3.20 -2.19
C LYS A 36 5.24 3.70 -1.74
N VAL A 37 5.21 4.55 -0.71
CA VAL A 37 3.97 5.14 -0.19
C VAL A 37 3.30 6.04 -1.23
N LEU A 38 4.05 6.92 -1.89
CA LEU A 38 3.49 7.82 -2.91
C LEU A 38 2.96 7.07 -4.13
N LEU A 39 3.66 6.03 -4.58
CA LEU A 39 3.17 5.17 -5.66
C LEU A 39 1.89 4.44 -5.26
N GLY A 40 1.83 3.88 -4.05
CA GLY A 40 0.62 3.26 -3.53
C GLY A 40 -0.57 4.22 -3.47
N ALA A 41 -0.36 5.42 -2.90
CA ALA A 41 -1.39 6.45 -2.82
C ALA A 41 -1.90 6.89 -4.20
N LEU A 42 -1.01 7.02 -5.20
CA LEU A 42 -1.40 7.34 -6.57
C LEU A 42 -2.27 6.25 -7.20
N VAL A 43 -1.93 4.98 -6.99
CA VAL A 43 -2.69 3.85 -7.53
C VAL A 43 -4.09 3.80 -6.91
N LEU A 44 -4.20 3.94 -5.59
CA LEU A 44 -5.48 3.98 -4.89
C LEU A 44 -6.34 5.16 -5.38
N HIS A 45 -5.76 6.35 -5.46
CA HIS A 45 -6.46 7.53 -5.97
C HIS A 45 -6.95 7.33 -7.41
N ARG A 46 -6.20 6.64 -8.26
CA ARG A 46 -6.64 6.35 -9.64
C ARG A 46 -7.80 5.36 -9.66
N LEU A 47 -7.81 4.36 -8.79
CA LEU A 47 -8.94 3.42 -8.71
C LEU A 47 -10.23 4.12 -8.27
N GLU A 48 -10.14 5.07 -7.34
CA GLU A 48 -11.29 5.79 -6.80
C GLU A 48 -11.80 6.92 -7.71
N ASN A 49 -10.89 7.70 -8.31
CA ASN A 49 -11.21 8.99 -8.93
C ASN A 49 -10.94 9.06 -10.44
N ALA A 50 -10.70 7.95 -11.14
CA ALA A 50 -10.40 8.05 -12.57
C ALA A 50 -11.60 8.53 -13.38
N ALA A 51 -11.37 9.54 -14.20
CA ALA A 51 -12.26 9.93 -15.28
C ALA A 51 -12.43 8.83 -16.35
N ASP A 52 -11.48 7.88 -16.39
CA ASP A 52 -11.50 6.71 -17.27
C ASP A 52 -11.83 5.44 -16.48
N HIS A 53 -13.10 5.06 -16.52
CA HIS A 53 -13.64 3.86 -15.88
C HIS A 53 -13.02 2.56 -16.41
N GLU A 54 -12.62 2.51 -17.69
CA GLU A 54 -12.05 1.31 -18.30
C GLU A 54 -10.63 1.07 -17.77
N PHE A 55 -9.83 2.13 -17.68
CA PHE A 55 -8.48 2.06 -17.11
C PHE A 55 -8.51 1.60 -15.65
N SER A 56 -9.39 2.17 -14.82
CA SER A 56 -9.50 1.75 -13.41
C SER A 56 -9.98 0.32 -13.23
N LYS A 57 -10.91 -0.14 -14.07
CA LYS A 57 -11.33 -1.54 -14.07
C LYS A 57 -10.17 -2.47 -14.43
N ARG A 58 -9.44 -2.19 -15.52
CA ARG A 58 -8.28 -2.97 -15.95
C ARG A 58 -7.17 -2.99 -14.90
N LEU A 59 -6.92 -1.85 -14.25
CA LEU A 59 -5.92 -1.73 -13.19
C LEU A 59 -6.34 -2.54 -11.96
N GLY A 60 -7.60 -2.45 -11.54
CA GLY A 60 -8.16 -3.24 -10.45
C GLY A 60 -8.05 -4.75 -10.73
N ASP A 61 -8.48 -5.20 -11.91
CA ASP A 61 -8.40 -6.61 -12.31
C ASP A 61 -6.94 -7.13 -12.30
N TRP A 62 -6.00 -6.30 -12.76
CA TRP A 62 -4.57 -6.61 -12.68
C TRP A 62 -4.08 -6.72 -11.23
N LEU A 63 -4.44 -5.77 -10.36
CA LEU A 63 -4.09 -5.80 -8.93
C LEU A 63 -4.62 -7.06 -8.23
N ARG A 64 -5.86 -7.48 -8.52
CA ARG A 64 -6.44 -8.70 -7.92
C ARG A 64 -5.67 -9.96 -8.31
N ARG A 65 -5.05 -9.99 -9.48
CA ARG A 65 -4.23 -11.14 -9.93
C ARG A 65 -2.82 -11.13 -9.34
N GLU A 66 -2.18 -9.96 -9.29
CA GLU A 66 -0.77 -9.86 -8.91
C GLU A 66 -0.56 -9.70 -7.39
N LEU A 67 -1.44 -8.98 -6.68
CA LEU A 67 -1.30 -8.74 -5.23
C LEU A 67 -1.24 -10.04 -4.41
N PRO A 68 -2.06 -11.08 -4.65
CA PRO A 68 -1.98 -12.32 -3.88
C PRO A 68 -0.63 -13.04 -4.01
N GLY A 69 0.06 -12.89 -5.17
CA GLY A 69 1.40 -13.42 -5.38
C GLY A 69 2.51 -12.55 -4.79
N PHE A 70 2.27 -11.24 -4.68
CA PHE A 70 3.22 -10.29 -4.08
C PHE A 70 3.16 -10.27 -2.55
N LEU A 71 1.97 -10.43 -1.97
CA LEU A 71 1.74 -10.41 -0.53
C LEU A 71 2.09 -11.77 0.08
N THR A 72 3.24 -11.82 0.75
CA THR A 72 3.73 -13.05 1.39
C THR A 72 3.11 -13.33 2.75
N ARG A 73 2.56 -12.31 3.43
CA ARG A 73 1.96 -12.42 4.77
C ARG A 73 0.45 -12.33 4.68
N ASP A 74 -0.24 -13.18 5.43
CA ASP A 74 -1.70 -13.19 5.46
C ASP A 74 -2.27 -11.93 6.13
N SER A 75 -1.56 -11.34 7.10
CA SER A 75 -1.90 -10.02 7.66
C SER A 75 -2.00 -8.96 6.57
N ASP A 76 -1.05 -8.97 5.63
CA ASP A 76 -1.00 -7.95 4.59
C ASP A 76 -2.12 -8.16 3.58
N LYS A 77 -2.48 -9.42 3.27
CA LYS A 77 -3.63 -9.76 2.42
C LYS A 77 -4.94 -9.22 2.99
N THR A 78 -5.14 -9.29 4.31
CA THR A 78 -6.36 -8.75 4.95
C THR A 78 -6.49 -7.24 4.78
N LEU A 79 -5.40 -6.49 4.73
CA LEU A 79 -5.42 -5.03 4.50
C LEU A 79 -5.91 -4.65 3.09
N PHE A 80 -5.84 -5.59 2.13
CA PHE A 80 -6.28 -5.37 0.75
C PHE A 80 -7.56 -6.14 0.40
N ALA A 81 -8.28 -6.70 1.39
CA ALA A 81 -9.48 -7.52 1.13
C ALA A 81 -10.54 -6.79 0.29
N ASP A 82 -10.76 -5.50 0.56
CA ASP A 82 -11.69 -4.65 -0.18
C ASP A 82 -11.29 -4.48 -1.66
N LEU A 83 -9.98 -4.41 -1.92
CA LEU A 83 -9.45 -4.28 -3.28
C LEU A 83 -9.44 -5.62 -4.03
N LEU A 84 -9.14 -6.71 -3.31
CA LEU A 84 -9.10 -8.08 -3.82
C LEU A 84 -10.50 -8.64 -4.14
N GLY A 85 -11.57 -7.93 -3.76
CA GLY A 85 -12.93 -8.41 -3.97
C GLY A 85 -13.30 -9.57 -3.05
N HIS A 86 -12.61 -9.69 -1.89
CA HIS A 86 -12.98 -10.61 -0.82
C HIS A 86 -13.99 -9.98 0.15
N THR A 87 -14.77 -9.00 -0.31
CA THR A 87 -16.04 -8.70 0.32
C THR A 87 -16.94 -9.88 0.03
N GLU A 88 -17.21 -10.69 1.04
CA GLU A 88 -18.33 -11.62 1.00
C GLU A 88 -19.52 -10.91 0.37
N GLU A 89 -20.02 -11.52 -0.70
CA GLU A 89 -21.34 -11.29 -1.25
C GLU A 89 -22.38 -11.47 -0.14
N LYS A 90 -22.63 -10.42 0.66
CA LYS A 90 -23.65 -10.37 1.71
C LYS A 90 -23.75 -8.92 2.21
N ILE A 91 -24.87 -8.21 2.16
CA ILE A 91 -26.26 -8.63 2.13
C ILE A 91 -26.99 -7.72 1.15
N ALA A 92 -27.48 -8.30 0.05
CA ALA A 92 -28.62 -7.76 -0.65
C ALA A 92 -29.75 -7.64 0.38
N ALA A 93 -30.12 -6.40 0.73
CA ALA A 93 -31.33 -6.15 1.49
C ALA A 93 -32.50 -6.82 0.73
N PRO A 94 -33.33 -7.63 1.40
CA PRO A 94 -34.48 -8.22 0.73
C PRO A 94 -35.39 -7.08 0.26
N PRO A 95 -35.99 -7.16 -0.94
CA PRO A 95 -36.94 -6.15 -1.38
C PRO A 95 -38.10 -6.08 -0.38
N PRO A 96 -38.64 -4.88 -0.09
CA PRO A 96 -39.81 -4.76 0.75
C PRO A 96 -40.94 -5.57 0.11
N GLN A 97 -41.40 -6.61 0.82
CA GLN A 97 -42.59 -7.35 0.44
C GLN A 97 -43.77 -6.38 0.41
N GLU A 98 -44.35 -6.19 -0.78
CA GLU A 98 -45.68 -5.63 -0.95
C GLU A 98 -46.63 -6.40 -0.04
N THR A 99 -47.11 -5.73 1.01
CA THR A 99 -48.26 -6.19 1.78
C THR A 99 -49.50 -5.98 0.92
N ALA A 100 -49.70 -6.89 -0.03
CA ALA A 100 -51.02 -7.17 -0.57
C ALA A 100 -51.85 -7.76 0.58
N SER A 101 -52.55 -6.90 1.32
CA SER A 101 -53.73 -7.31 2.09
C SER A 101 -54.94 -6.74 1.39
N ALA A 102 -55.56 -7.63 0.63
CA ALA A 102 -56.92 -7.48 0.14
C ALA A 102 -57.88 -7.27 1.32
N ASP A 103 -58.75 -6.28 1.16
CA ASP A 103 -60.21 -6.42 1.27
C ASP A 103 -60.75 -7.33 2.39
N VAL A 104 -61.34 -6.72 3.43
CA VAL A 104 -62.52 -7.28 4.08
C VAL A 104 -63.48 -6.13 4.40
N SER A 105 -64.62 -6.19 3.72
CA SER A 105 -65.86 -5.47 3.97
C SER A 105 -66.40 -5.66 5.38
N ALA A 106 -66.90 -4.58 6.01
CA ALA A 106 -68.10 -4.54 6.87
C ALA A 106 -68.43 -3.09 7.24
#